data_AF-A0AAX1KE73-F1
#
_entry.id   AF-A0AAX1KE73-F1
#
_cell.length_a   1.000
_cell.length_b   1.000
_cell.length_c   1.000
_cell.angle_alpha   90.00
_cell.angle_beta   90.00
_cell.angle_gamma   90.00
#
_symmetry.space_group_name_H-M   'P 1'
#
loop_
_entity.id
_entity.type
_entity.pdbx_description
1 polymer ?
#
loop_
_entity_poly.entity_id
_entity_poly.type
_entity_poly.pdbx_seq_one_letter_code
_entity_poly.pdbx_strand_id
1 'polypeptide(L)'
;MANSLIRSNRNKATAIPKPTKQAKASDFDKSASDNKAVSSVTFDTNLKISNHTRNKLQAMAMIGYAENQRLSVDTAIQSFYEELSTNEQREFDLQVSTLETRDVKLKSRNS
;
A
#
# COMPACT_ATOMS: atom_id res chain seq x y z
N MET A 1 45.55 -21.07 -44.19
CA MET A 1 44.28 -20.42 -44.57
C MET A 1 43.54 -19.92 -43.33
N ALA A 2 43.93 -18.77 -42.76
CA ALA A 2 43.40 -18.31 -41.46
C ALA A 2 43.11 -16.80 -41.40
N ASN A 3 42.79 -16.17 -42.54
CA ASN A 3 42.70 -14.70 -42.63
C ASN A 3 41.37 -14.14 -43.18
N SER A 4 40.32 -14.98 -43.34
CA SER A 4 39.00 -14.52 -43.82
C SER A 4 38.06 -14.07 -42.69
N LEU A 5 38.20 -14.62 -41.48
CA LEU A 5 37.30 -14.34 -40.34
C LEU A 5 37.57 -12.99 -39.67
N ILE A 6 38.81 -12.51 -39.65
CA ILE A 6 39.17 -11.19 -39.08
C ILE A 6 38.71 -10.06 -40.04
N ARG A 7 38.56 -10.41 -41.32
CA ARG A 7 38.03 -9.65 -42.47
C ARG A 7 36.64 -9.04 -42.28
N SER A 8 35.74 -9.90 -41.82
CA SER A 8 34.29 -9.71 -41.92
C SER A 8 33.70 -8.78 -40.86
N ASN A 9 34.38 -8.61 -39.73
CA ASN A 9 33.92 -7.74 -38.64
C ASN A 9 34.40 -6.28 -38.74
N ARG A 10 35.42 -5.97 -39.56
CA ARG A 10 35.89 -4.58 -39.76
C ARG A 10 35.09 -3.80 -40.79
N ASN A 11 34.44 -4.47 -41.74
CA ASN A 11 33.65 -3.81 -42.80
C ASN A 11 32.22 -3.45 -42.39
N LYS A 12 31.83 -3.63 -41.11
CA LYS A 12 30.56 -3.10 -40.56
C LYS A 12 30.77 -1.73 -39.90
N ALA A 13 31.45 -0.81 -40.58
CA ALA A 13 31.64 0.56 -40.10
C ALA A 13 30.38 1.45 -40.17
N THR A 14 29.21 0.91 -40.51
CA THR A 14 27.97 1.72 -40.65
C THR A 14 26.71 1.10 -40.07
N ALA A 15 26.77 -0.05 -39.38
CA ALA A 15 25.59 -0.71 -38.86
C ALA A 15 25.64 -0.87 -37.35
N ILE A 16 25.79 0.24 -36.62
CA ILE A 16 25.19 0.31 -35.28
C ILE A 16 23.69 0.18 -35.54
N PRO A 17 23.01 -0.91 -35.11
CA PRO A 17 21.59 -1.08 -35.38
C PRO A 17 20.85 0.05 -34.67
N LYS A 18 20.46 1.08 -35.43
CA LYS A 18 19.62 2.15 -34.93
C LYS A 18 18.28 1.51 -34.58
N PRO A 19 17.75 1.75 -33.36
CA PRO A 19 16.43 1.28 -33.01
C PRO A 19 15.42 1.81 -34.04
N THR A 20 14.59 0.91 -34.57
CA THR A 20 13.59 1.23 -35.60
C THR A 20 12.48 2.15 -35.09
N LYS A 21 12.35 2.28 -33.77
CA LYS A 21 11.42 3.16 -33.10
C LYS A 21 12.17 3.99 -32.06
N GLN A 22 12.07 5.31 -32.19
CA GLN A 22 12.52 6.26 -31.19
C GLN A 22 11.31 6.62 -30.32
N ALA A 23 11.50 6.67 -29.00
CA ALA A 23 10.46 7.09 -28.08
C ALA A 23 10.05 8.53 -28.44
N LYS A 24 8.76 8.73 -28.70
CA LYS A 24 8.19 10.06 -28.96
C LYS A 24 7.64 10.64 -27.66
N ALA A 25 7.53 11.96 -27.56
CA ALA A 25 6.86 12.60 -26.42
C ALA A 25 5.45 12.02 -26.18
N SER A 26 4.75 11.68 -27.26
CA SER A 26 3.43 11.03 -27.24
C SER A 26 3.38 9.62 -26.62
N ASP A 27 4.50 8.92 -26.50
CA ASP A 27 4.55 7.65 -25.77
C ASP A 27 4.45 7.85 -24.24
N PHE A 28 4.71 9.08 -23.77
CA PHE A 28 4.53 9.48 -22.37
C PHE A 28 3.18 10.16 -22.13
N ASP A 29 2.46 10.56 -23.20
CA ASP A 29 1.13 11.19 -23.14
C ASP A 29 -0.02 10.18 -23.01
N LYS A 30 0.26 8.88 -23.04
CA LYS A 30 -0.67 7.90 -22.46
C LYS A 30 -0.63 8.07 -20.95
N SER A 31 -1.36 9.09 -20.49
CA SER A 31 -1.88 9.19 -19.14
C SER A 31 -2.30 7.79 -18.76
N ALA A 32 -1.54 7.20 -17.82
CA ALA A 32 -1.98 6.06 -17.07
C ALA A 32 -3.47 6.28 -16.82
N SER A 33 -4.32 5.36 -17.28
CA SER A 33 -5.71 5.33 -16.80
C SER A 33 -5.63 5.60 -15.32
N ASP A 34 -6.34 6.62 -14.83
CA ASP A 34 -6.45 7.00 -13.42
C ASP A 34 -6.93 5.79 -12.61
N ASN A 35 -6.06 4.82 -12.41
CA ASN A 35 -6.16 3.81 -11.39
C ASN A 35 -5.79 4.59 -10.14
N LYS A 36 -6.73 5.39 -9.63
CA LYS A 36 -6.67 5.89 -8.26
C LYS A 36 -6.32 4.68 -7.41
N ALA A 37 -5.07 4.63 -6.97
CA ALA A 37 -4.59 3.53 -6.15
C ALA A 37 -5.47 3.54 -4.90
N VAL A 38 -6.30 2.51 -4.75
CA VAL A 38 -7.16 2.36 -3.59
C VAL A 38 -6.23 2.21 -2.39
N SER A 39 -6.18 3.22 -1.52
CA SER A 39 -5.25 3.26 -0.39
C SER A 39 -5.70 2.37 0.77
N SER A 40 -7.01 2.18 0.94
CA SER A 40 -7.59 1.35 1.99
C SER A 40 -8.92 0.74 1.55
N VAL A 41 -9.31 -0.37 2.19
CA VAL A 41 -10.59 -1.06 1.97
C VAL A 41 -11.26 -1.30 3.33
N THR A 42 -12.54 -0.97 3.44
CA THR A 42 -13.33 -1.19 4.67
C THR A 42 -14.15 -2.48 4.55
N PHE A 43 -14.09 -3.31 5.59
CA PHE A 43 -14.93 -4.50 5.72
C PHE A 43 -15.11 -4.87 7.20
N ASP A 44 -16.22 -5.53 7.52
CA ASP A 44 -16.49 -5.97 8.89
C ASP A 44 -15.55 -7.12 9.29
N THR A 45 -15.05 -7.04 10.52
CA THR A 45 -14.17 -8.05 11.11
C THR A 45 -14.65 -8.43 12.50
N ASN A 46 -14.36 -9.68 12.90
CA ASN A 46 -14.71 -10.20 14.22
C ASN A 46 -13.45 -10.25 15.09
N LEU A 47 -13.51 -9.64 16.28
CA LEU A 47 -12.46 -9.70 17.28
C LEU A 47 -12.89 -10.58 18.46
N LYS A 48 -12.10 -11.61 18.78
CA LYS A 48 -12.33 -12.43 19.99
C LYS A 48 -11.72 -11.73 21.20
N ILE A 49 -12.55 -11.37 22.18
CA ILE A 49 -12.15 -10.69 23.41
C ILE A 49 -12.69 -11.39 24.65
N SER A 50 -12.07 -11.12 25.80
CA SER A 50 -12.57 -11.60 27.09
C SER A 50 -13.89 -10.93 27.48
N ASN A 51 -14.65 -11.58 28.36
CA ASN A 51 -15.83 -10.97 29.00
C ASN A 51 -15.48 -9.69 29.77
N HIS A 52 -14.32 -9.65 30.43
CA HIS A 52 -13.86 -8.46 31.15
C HIS A 52 -13.63 -7.28 30.23
N THR A 53 -13.01 -7.50 29.07
CA THR A 53 -12.81 -6.47 28.04
C THR A 53 -14.15 -5.97 27.51
N ARG A 54 -15.08 -6.89 27.19
CA ARG A 54 -16.42 -6.54 26.74
C ARG A 54 -17.15 -5.65 27.76
N ASN A 55 -17.10 -6.02 29.04
CA ASN A 55 -17.75 -5.27 30.10
C ASN A 55 -17.15 -3.87 30.26
N LYS A 56 -15.83 -3.73 30.09
CA LYS A 56 -15.17 -2.40 30.09
C LYS A 56 -15.65 -1.53 28.93
N LEU A 57 -15.71 -2.08 27.71
CA LEU A 57 -16.21 -1.35 26.54
C LEU A 57 -17.68 -0.94 26.70
N GLN A 58 -18.50 -1.80 27.33
CA GLN A 58 -19.87 -1.47 27.68
C GLN A 58 -19.94 -0.35 28.74
N ALA A 59 -19.13 -0.42 29.79
CA ALA A 59 -19.06 0.62 30.80
C ALA A 59 -18.64 1.98 30.20
N MET A 60 -17.67 1.99 29.28
CA MET A 60 -17.27 3.20 28.54
C MET A 60 -18.44 3.84 27.80
N ALA A 61 -19.28 3.02 27.16
CA ALA A 61 -20.46 3.53 26.48
C ALA A 61 -21.51 4.04 27.48
N MET A 62 -21.73 3.33 28.59
CA MET A 62 -22.70 3.72 29.62
C MET A 62 -22.37 5.05 30.30
N ILE A 63 -21.09 5.36 30.49
CA ILE A 63 -20.64 6.62 31.11
C ILE A 63 -20.48 7.76 30.08
N GLY A 64 -20.83 7.53 28.82
CA GLY A 64 -20.93 8.56 27.79
C GLY A 64 -19.66 8.85 27.00
N TYR A 65 -18.60 8.05 27.12
CA TYR A 65 -17.39 8.22 26.28
C TYR A 65 -17.56 7.70 24.85
N ALA A 66 -18.59 6.87 24.60
CA ALA A 66 -18.94 6.38 23.27
C ALA A 66 -20.43 6.02 23.19
N GLU A 67 -21.01 6.02 21.99
CA GLU A 67 -22.45 5.70 21.83
C GLU A 67 -22.74 4.19 21.96
N ASN A 68 -21.75 3.34 21.68
CA ASN A 68 -21.89 1.89 21.74
C ASN A 68 -20.52 1.20 21.91
N GLN A 69 -20.54 -0.11 22.20
CA GLN A 69 -19.33 -0.91 22.44
C GLN A 69 -18.33 -0.90 21.28
N ARG A 70 -18.80 -0.77 20.02
CA ARG A 70 -17.92 -0.71 18.85
C ARG A 70 -17.14 0.61 18.86
N LEU A 71 -17.87 1.72 19.03
CA LEU A 71 -17.26 3.05 19.10
C LEU A 71 -16.37 3.21 20.34
N SER A 72 -16.66 2.50 21.45
CA SER A 72 -15.76 2.46 22.60
C SER A 72 -14.36 1.93 22.25
N VAL A 73 -14.25 1.02 21.28
CA VAL A 73 -12.96 0.51 20.80
C VAL A 73 -12.21 1.61 20.05
N ASP A 74 -12.89 2.32 19.15
CA ASP A 74 -12.31 3.43 18.40
C ASP A 74 -11.81 4.54 19.34
N THR A 75 -12.63 4.92 20.34
CA THR A 75 -12.26 5.88 21.39
C THR A 75 -11.05 5.40 22.20
N ALA A 76 -10.99 4.12 22.58
CA ALA A 76 -9.86 3.59 23.33
C ALA A 76 -8.55 3.61 22.51
N ILE A 77 -8.62 3.27 21.22
CA ILE A 77 -7.47 3.32 20.31
C ILE A 77 -7.00 4.76 20.12
N GLN A 78 -7.94 5.70 19.95
CA GLN A 78 -7.61 7.12 19.81
C GLN A 78 -6.94 7.67 21.08
N SER A 79 -7.48 7.35 22.26
CA SER A 79 -6.88 7.76 23.53
C SER A 79 -5.46 7.19 23.69
N PHE A 80 -5.25 5.92 23.30
CA PHE A 80 -3.92 5.32 23.29
C PHE A 80 -2.98 6.06 22.32
N TYR A 81 -3.43 6.39 21.11
CA TYR A 81 -2.63 7.10 20.11
C TYR A 81 -2.24 8.51 20.59
N GLU A 82 -3.14 9.20 21.28
CA GLU A 82 -2.89 10.53 21.85
C GLU A 82 -1.86 10.52 22.98
N GLU A 83 -1.73 9.39 23.70
CA GLU A 83 -0.72 9.20 24.75
C GLU A 83 0.69 8.92 24.18
N LEU A 84 0.80 8.54 22.90
CA LEU A 84 2.09 8.24 22.26
C LEU A 84 2.92 9.51 22.00
N SER A 85 4.23 9.37 22.06
CA SER A 85 5.14 10.42 21.58
C SER A 85 5.04 10.59 20.06
N THR A 86 5.45 11.75 19.54
CA THR A 86 5.43 12.01 18.09
C THR A 86 6.19 10.96 17.26
N ASN A 87 7.26 10.38 17.82
CA ASN A 87 7.99 9.32 17.10
C ASN A 87 7.21 8.01 17.08
N GLU A 88 6.58 7.64 18.21
CA GLU A 88 5.73 6.44 18.30
C GLU A 88 4.47 6.58 17.45
N GLN A 89 3.86 7.76 17.37
CA GLN A 89 2.74 8.05 16.46
C GLN A 89 3.12 7.79 15.01
N ARG A 90 4.28 8.29 14.56
CA ARG A 90 4.77 8.02 13.19
C ARG A 90 5.01 6.54 12.93
N GLU A 91 5.53 5.82 13.92
CA GLU A 91 5.73 4.37 13.80
C GLU A 91 4.39 3.63 13.73
N PHE A 92 3.42 4.02 14.57
CA PHE A 92 2.06 3.50 14.55
C PHE A 92 1.40 3.71 13.18
N ASP A 93 1.47 4.93 12.64
CA ASP A 93 0.89 5.28 11.34
C ASP A 93 1.53 4.48 10.19
N LEU A 94 2.85 4.28 10.24
CA LEU A 94 3.57 3.45 9.27
C LEU A 94 3.10 1.99 9.32
N GLN A 95 2.93 1.44 10.52
CA GLN A 95 2.44 0.08 10.70
C GLN A 95 1.01 -0.07 10.19
N VAL A 96 0.10 0.86 10.53
CA VAL A 96 -1.28 0.88 10.04
C VAL A 96 -1.32 0.94 8.51
N SER A 97 -0.60 1.88 7.90
CA SER A 97 -0.51 2.03 6.44
C SER A 97 -0.02 0.74 5.74
N THR A 98 0.94 0.04 6.35
CA THR A 98 1.45 -1.23 5.83
C THR A 98 0.38 -2.33 5.87
N LEU A 99 -0.42 -2.38 6.93
CA LEU A 99 -1.53 -3.33 7.08
C LEU A 99 -2.65 -3.02 6.07
N GLU A 100 -3.06 -1.76 5.93
CA GLU A 100 -4.09 -1.36 4.96
C GLU A 100 -3.68 -1.70 3.52
N THR A 101 -2.42 -1.42 3.16
CA THR A 101 -1.88 -1.77 1.84
C THR A 101 -1.91 -3.28 1.60
N ARG A 102 -1.67 -4.10 2.63
CA ARG A 102 -1.80 -5.56 2.54
C ARG A 102 -3.26 -5.95 2.30
N ASP A 103 -4.19 -5.36 3.02
CA ASP A 103 -5.61 -5.71 2.93
C ASP A 103 -6.21 -5.34 1.56
N VAL A 104 -5.83 -4.20 0.99
CA VAL A 104 -6.16 -3.82 -0.39
C VAL A 104 -5.71 -4.93 -1.36
N LYS A 105 -4.47 -5.42 -1.22
CA LYS A 105 -3.91 -6.47 -2.08
C LYS A 105 -4.60 -7.82 -1.90
N LEU A 106 -5.04 -8.15 -0.69
CA LEU A 106 -5.74 -9.40 -0.41
C LEU A 106 -7.17 -9.37 -0.98
N LYS A 107 -7.87 -8.24 -0.83
CA LYS A 107 -9.23 -8.07 -1.37
C LYS A 107 -9.24 -8.02 -2.89
N SER A 108 -8.27 -7.35 -3.52
CA SER A 108 -8.18 -7.30 -4.98
C SER A 108 -7.87 -8.65 -5.62
N ARG A 109 -7.22 -9.58 -4.91
CA ARG A 109 -6.95 -10.95 -5.39
C ARG A 109 -8.16 -11.89 -5.31
N ASN A 110 -9.11 -11.58 -4.43
CA ASN A 110 -10.29 -12.40 -4.17
C ASN A 110 -11.56 -11.84 -4.84
N SER A 111 -11.44 -10.73 -5.58
CA SER A 111 -12.51 -10.09 -6.35
C SER A 111 -12.39 -10.46 -7.82
#